data_AF-X1V1M9-F1
#
_entry.id   AF-X1V1M9-F1
#
_cell.length_a   1.000
_cell.length_b   1.000
_cell.length_c   1.000
_cell.angle_alpha   90.00
_cell.angle_beta   90.00
_cell.angle_gamma   90.00
#
_symmetry.space_group_name_H-M   'P 1'
#
loop_
_entity.id
_entity.type
_entity.pdbx_description
1 polymer ?
#
loop_
_entity_poly.entity_id
_entity_poly.type
_entity_poly.pdbx_seq_one_letter_code
_entity_poly.pdbx_strand_id
1 'polypeptide(L)'
;VAEKQALKIGVDLRYETPAVQLIRGQNGRVTGIIARDKSGNYVQFNARKAVILCTGDYGNNPWMTEKYCAPAAEIARENNIYMTRNQDLLDAPEPINVGDGHQMAMQVGAVMEPAPHAPMSHATVGASGTNAFLRVNIDGERYENEDVPAQSSANSLIRQPGKRVWQVFDSKWEDDLALMGVGLGTHSQPNDVIMKQVEEMTVKADTIEKLARKMEVPVNTFKATIDRINQLAKMGKDLDYGKRADRLTTV
;
A
#
# COMPACT_ATOMS: atom_id res chain seq x y z
N VAL A 1 -5.38 -6.03 -19.79
CA VAL A 1 -6.23 -5.38 -20.84
C VAL A 1 -5.43 -4.44 -21.73
N ALA A 2 -4.67 -3.49 -21.17
CA ALA A 2 -3.89 -2.50 -21.93
C ALA A 2 -2.89 -3.13 -22.93
N GLU A 3 -2.09 -4.09 -22.49
CA GLU A 3 -1.11 -4.79 -23.35
C GLU A 3 -1.75 -5.42 -24.59
N LYS A 4 -2.86 -6.17 -24.41
CA LYS A 4 -3.62 -6.77 -25.50
C LYS A 4 -4.11 -5.72 -26.51
N GLN A 5 -4.47 -4.52 -26.06
CA GLN A 5 -4.86 -3.44 -26.96
C GLN A 5 -3.65 -2.81 -27.67
N ALA A 6 -2.53 -2.64 -26.98
CA ALA A 6 -1.27 -2.16 -27.56
C ALA A 6 -0.79 -3.08 -28.68
N LEU A 7 -0.81 -4.40 -28.46
CA LEU A 7 -0.47 -5.40 -29.49
C LEU A 7 -1.42 -5.35 -30.70
N LYS A 8 -2.72 -5.15 -30.49
CA LYS A 8 -3.71 -5.03 -31.59
C LYS A 8 -3.46 -3.84 -32.51
N ILE A 9 -2.95 -2.74 -31.98
CA ILE A 9 -2.64 -1.54 -32.76
C ILE A 9 -1.18 -1.51 -33.24
N GLY A 10 -0.42 -2.59 -33.04
CA GLY A 10 0.94 -2.75 -33.54
C GLY A 10 2.00 -1.98 -32.76
N VAL A 11 1.82 -1.77 -31.45
CA VAL A 11 2.90 -1.22 -30.60
C VAL A 11 4.03 -2.25 -30.50
N ASP A 12 5.27 -1.81 -30.76
CA ASP A 12 6.49 -2.59 -30.51
C ASP A 12 6.76 -2.63 -28.99
N LEU A 13 6.49 -3.78 -28.36
CA LEU A 13 6.73 -4.03 -26.95
C LEU A 13 8.04 -4.80 -26.76
N ARG A 14 8.96 -4.23 -25.98
CA ARG A 14 10.27 -4.83 -25.66
C ARG A 14 10.37 -5.12 -24.17
N TYR A 15 10.18 -6.39 -23.81
CA TYR A 15 10.44 -6.89 -22.45
C TYR A 15 11.95 -7.05 -22.20
N GLU A 16 12.34 -7.16 -20.94
CA GLU A 16 13.76 -7.36 -20.54
C GLU A 16 14.71 -6.34 -21.18
N THR A 17 14.20 -5.12 -21.43
CA THR A 17 14.92 -4.05 -22.12
C THR A 17 14.90 -2.75 -21.28
N PRO A 18 15.43 -2.74 -20.04
CA PRO A 18 15.40 -1.55 -19.21
C PRO A 18 16.15 -0.38 -19.87
N ALA A 19 15.51 0.79 -19.89
CA ALA A 19 16.15 2.05 -20.26
C ALA A 19 17.08 2.50 -19.14
N VAL A 20 18.32 2.88 -19.47
CA VAL A 20 19.36 3.22 -18.49
C VAL A 20 19.89 4.64 -18.66
N GLN A 21 19.62 5.30 -19.78
CA GLN A 21 20.04 6.68 -20.01
C GLN A 21 19.12 7.40 -20.99
N LEU A 22 18.83 8.69 -20.73
CA LEU A 22 18.25 9.60 -21.72
C LEU A 22 19.36 10.21 -22.60
N ILE A 23 19.09 10.34 -23.89
CA ILE A 23 19.99 11.01 -24.83
C ILE A 23 19.51 12.44 -25.02
N ARG A 24 20.40 13.41 -24.81
CA ARG A 24 20.10 14.84 -24.98
C ARG A 24 20.94 15.43 -26.13
N GLY A 25 20.27 16.05 -27.10
CA GLY A 25 20.92 16.75 -28.20
C GLY A 25 21.50 18.10 -27.78
N GLN A 26 22.27 18.73 -28.68
CA GLN A 26 22.98 20.00 -28.42
C GLN A 26 22.05 21.16 -28.03
N ASN A 27 20.80 21.16 -28.50
CA ASN A 27 19.80 22.17 -28.16
C ASN A 27 19.06 21.89 -26.85
N GLY A 28 19.51 20.88 -26.07
CA GLY A 28 18.88 20.50 -24.81
C GLY A 28 17.62 19.63 -24.96
N ARG A 29 17.20 19.26 -26.17
CA ARG A 29 16.06 18.34 -26.39
C ARG A 29 16.47 16.89 -26.12
N VAL A 30 15.62 16.12 -25.45
CA VAL A 30 15.76 14.65 -25.38
C VAL A 30 15.45 14.05 -26.75
N THR A 31 16.37 13.25 -27.29
CA THR A 31 16.31 12.68 -28.65
C THR A 31 16.18 11.16 -28.66
N GLY A 32 16.22 10.50 -27.51
CA GLY A 32 16.16 9.04 -27.43
C GLY A 32 16.57 8.50 -26.07
N ILE A 33 16.78 7.19 -26.02
CA ILE A 33 17.25 6.45 -24.85
C ILE A 33 18.36 5.47 -25.22
N ILE A 34 19.20 5.12 -24.24
CA ILE A 34 19.98 3.90 -24.23
C ILE A 34 19.24 2.89 -23.33
N ALA A 35 19.08 1.67 -23.80
CA ALA A 35 18.54 0.55 -23.05
C ALA A 35 19.53 -0.62 -23.06
N ARG A 36 19.35 -1.56 -22.14
CA ARG A 36 20.12 -2.81 -22.08
C ARG A 36 19.22 -3.96 -22.47
N ASP A 37 19.60 -4.79 -23.45
CA ASP A 37 18.83 -5.98 -23.83
C ASP A 37 19.03 -7.14 -22.84
N LYS A 38 18.28 -8.23 -23.03
CA LYS A 38 18.38 -9.45 -22.20
C LYS A 38 19.76 -10.10 -22.18
N SER A 39 20.60 -9.84 -23.20
CA SER A 39 21.96 -10.36 -23.31
C SER A 39 22.98 -9.41 -22.67
N GLY A 40 22.54 -8.27 -22.14
CA GLY A 40 23.38 -7.26 -21.52
C GLY A 40 23.96 -6.23 -22.51
N ASN A 41 23.63 -6.29 -23.79
CA ASN A 41 24.13 -5.33 -24.77
C ASN A 41 23.37 -4.01 -24.69
N TYR A 42 24.05 -2.91 -24.96
CA TYR A 42 23.41 -1.60 -25.05
C TYR A 42 22.81 -1.38 -26.44
N VAL A 43 21.56 -0.93 -26.46
CA VAL A 43 20.80 -0.61 -27.68
C VAL A 43 20.28 0.82 -27.57
N GLN A 44 20.48 1.59 -28.64
CA GLN A 44 19.98 2.96 -28.73
C GLN A 44 18.63 3.00 -29.46
N PHE A 45 17.65 3.68 -28.86
CA PHE A 45 16.38 3.99 -29.48
C PHE A 45 16.26 5.50 -29.71
N ASN A 46 16.12 5.90 -30.97
CA ASN A 46 15.96 7.30 -31.35
C ASN A 46 14.48 7.71 -31.38
N ALA A 47 14.14 8.77 -30.67
CA ALA A 47 12.79 9.32 -30.57
C ALA A 47 12.64 10.60 -31.41
N ARG A 48 11.84 10.53 -32.49
CA ARG A 48 11.57 11.69 -33.35
C ARG A 48 10.85 12.81 -32.60
N LYS A 49 9.86 12.47 -31.77
CA LYS A 49 8.97 13.43 -31.09
C LYS A 49 9.31 13.58 -29.61
N ALA A 50 9.15 12.52 -28.85
CA ALA A 50 9.28 12.55 -27.40
C ALA A 50 9.68 11.18 -26.85
N VAL A 51 10.24 11.21 -25.65
CA VAL A 51 10.33 10.07 -24.73
C VAL A 51 9.36 10.35 -23.59
N ILE A 52 8.50 9.39 -23.26
CA ILE A 52 7.53 9.51 -22.16
C ILE A 52 7.99 8.56 -21.06
N LEU A 53 8.30 9.09 -19.88
CA LEU A 53 8.68 8.29 -18.73
C LEU A 53 7.41 7.83 -17.99
N CYS A 54 7.15 6.52 -18.05
CA CYS A 54 6.07 5.85 -17.33
C CYS A 54 6.66 4.77 -16.40
N THR A 55 7.71 5.13 -15.66
CA THR A 55 8.65 4.18 -15.01
C THR A 55 8.33 3.84 -13.56
N GLY A 56 7.11 4.14 -13.10
CA GLY A 56 6.74 3.94 -11.69
C GLY A 56 7.48 4.89 -10.74
N ASP A 57 7.65 4.44 -9.49
CA ASP A 57 8.16 5.23 -8.37
C ASP A 57 9.57 4.80 -7.91
N TYR A 58 9.99 5.30 -6.75
CA TYR A 58 11.28 5.05 -6.10
C TYR A 58 11.14 4.35 -4.73
N GLY A 59 9.98 3.77 -4.43
CA GLY A 59 9.64 3.22 -3.11
C GLY A 59 10.51 2.04 -2.64
N ASN A 60 11.29 1.44 -3.53
CA ASN A 60 12.27 0.41 -3.22
C ASN A 60 13.72 0.95 -3.16
N ASN A 61 13.91 2.26 -3.32
CA ASN A 61 15.21 2.92 -3.23
C ASN A 61 15.33 3.62 -1.87
N PRO A 62 16.11 3.08 -0.91
CA PRO A 62 16.19 3.64 0.44
C PRO A 62 16.79 5.05 0.45
N TRP A 63 17.73 5.36 -0.46
CA TRP A 63 18.37 6.67 -0.54
C TRP A 63 17.41 7.75 -1.04
N MET A 64 16.68 7.46 -2.13
CA MET A 64 15.65 8.38 -2.64
C MET A 64 14.50 8.52 -1.65
N THR A 65 14.09 7.43 -1.00
CA THR A 65 13.02 7.46 0.01
C THR A 65 13.45 8.28 1.22
N GLU A 66 14.68 8.13 1.72
CA GLU A 66 15.21 8.97 2.79
C GLU A 66 15.25 10.46 2.42
N LYS A 67 15.68 10.78 1.20
CA LYS A 67 15.78 12.16 0.73
C LYS A 67 14.41 12.83 0.53
N TYR A 68 13.49 12.13 -0.12
CA TYR A 68 12.23 12.70 -0.61
C TYR A 68 11.02 12.34 0.25
N CYS A 69 11.05 11.24 0.98
CA CYS A 69 9.91 10.71 1.74
C CYS A 69 10.37 10.07 3.06
N ALA A 70 11.12 10.82 3.87
CA ALA A 70 11.77 10.34 5.09
C ALA A 70 10.87 9.49 6.03
N PRO A 71 9.56 9.80 6.22
CA PRO A 71 8.68 8.95 7.04
C PRO A 71 8.51 7.50 6.54
N ALA A 72 8.73 7.23 5.26
CA ALA A 72 8.66 5.89 4.67
C ALA A 72 10.03 5.21 4.53
N ALA A 73 11.12 5.91 4.86
CA ALA A 73 12.48 5.43 4.62
C ALA A 73 12.83 4.20 5.45
N GLU A 74 12.31 4.10 6.68
CA GLU A 74 12.49 2.91 7.52
C GLU A 74 11.88 1.67 6.86
N ILE A 75 10.66 1.80 6.31
CA ILE A 75 10.00 0.72 5.58
C ILE A 75 10.85 0.37 4.36
N ALA A 76 11.20 1.36 3.53
CA ALA A 76 11.98 1.17 2.30
C ALA A 76 13.33 0.46 2.50
N ARG A 77 13.90 0.51 3.72
CA ARG A 77 15.14 -0.20 4.08
C ARG A 77 14.91 -1.67 4.40
N GLU A 78 13.78 -1.99 5.01
CA GLU A 78 13.41 -3.36 5.38
C GLU A 78 12.70 -4.08 4.24
N ASN A 79 11.87 -3.36 3.48
CA ASN A 79 10.97 -3.85 2.43
C ASN A 79 10.59 -2.74 1.45
N ASN A 80 9.94 -3.08 0.33
CA ASN A 80 9.31 -2.07 -0.52
C ASN A 80 8.12 -1.38 0.22
N ILE A 81 7.89 -0.07 0.00
CA ILE A 81 6.73 0.66 0.57
C ILE A 81 5.35 0.07 0.19
N TYR A 82 5.30 -0.79 -0.83
CA TYR A 82 4.13 -1.58 -1.23
C TYR A 82 4.01 -2.92 -0.49
N MET A 83 4.15 -2.91 0.84
CA MET A 83 4.31 -4.10 1.69
C MET A 83 3.48 -5.34 1.27
N THR A 84 4.17 -6.50 1.26
CA THR A 84 3.67 -7.89 1.44
C THR A 84 2.58 -8.50 0.55
N ARG A 85 2.12 -7.88 -0.56
CA ARG A 85 1.18 -8.58 -1.48
C ARG A 85 1.49 -8.53 -2.97
N ASN A 86 2.58 -7.91 -3.40
CA ASN A 86 2.97 -7.99 -4.79
C ASN A 86 4.06 -9.05 -4.98
N GLN A 87 3.65 -10.29 -5.23
CA GLN A 87 4.57 -11.40 -5.48
C GLN A 87 5.53 -11.08 -6.64
N ASP A 88 5.10 -10.29 -7.63
CA ASP A 88 5.97 -9.86 -8.73
C ASP A 88 7.15 -8.99 -8.24
N LEU A 89 6.99 -8.22 -7.15
CA LEU A 89 8.11 -7.48 -6.53
C LEU A 89 9.09 -8.42 -5.84
N LEU A 90 8.60 -9.52 -5.25
CA LEU A 90 9.41 -10.51 -4.53
C LEU A 90 10.13 -11.47 -5.48
N ASP A 91 9.49 -11.80 -6.60
CA ASP A 91 10.01 -12.71 -7.62
C ASP A 91 10.87 -11.99 -8.67
N ALA A 92 10.91 -10.65 -8.65
CA ALA A 92 11.73 -9.88 -9.56
C ALA A 92 13.22 -10.22 -9.38
N PRO A 93 13.95 -10.55 -10.47
CA PRO A 93 15.36 -10.92 -10.37
C PRO A 93 16.25 -9.75 -9.93
N GLU A 94 15.78 -8.52 -10.14
CA GLU A 94 16.43 -7.29 -9.71
C GLU A 94 15.39 -6.38 -9.04
N PRO A 95 15.79 -5.53 -8.08
CA PRO A 95 14.88 -4.58 -7.44
C PRO A 95 14.20 -3.66 -8.46
N ILE A 96 12.87 -3.70 -8.51
CA ILE A 96 12.04 -2.75 -9.28
C ILE A 96 11.50 -1.64 -8.38
N ASN A 97 10.94 -0.57 -8.96
CA ASN A 97 10.52 0.65 -8.26
C ASN A 97 11.66 1.37 -7.53
N VAL A 98 12.83 1.45 -8.17
CA VAL A 98 14.04 2.07 -7.61
C VAL A 98 14.30 3.49 -8.15
N GLY A 99 13.33 4.05 -8.88
CA GLY A 99 13.38 5.42 -9.37
C GLY A 99 14.24 5.64 -10.62
N ASP A 100 14.49 4.61 -11.44
CA ASP A 100 15.38 4.72 -12.61
C ASP A 100 14.99 5.88 -13.56
N GLY A 101 13.70 6.01 -13.88
CA GLY A 101 13.24 7.11 -14.72
C GLY A 101 13.40 8.49 -14.06
N HIS A 102 13.19 8.59 -12.75
CA HIS A 102 13.46 9.82 -12.00
C HIS A 102 14.95 10.18 -12.06
N GLN A 103 15.83 9.21 -11.83
CA GLN A 103 17.27 9.40 -11.89
C GLN A 103 17.74 9.82 -13.29
N MET A 104 17.26 9.13 -14.34
CA MET A 104 17.53 9.50 -15.72
C MET A 104 17.05 10.92 -16.06
N ALA A 105 15.87 11.32 -15.57
CA ALA A 105 15.35 12.68 -15.76
C ALA A 105 16.21 13.73 -15.05
N MET A 106 16.60 13.48 -13.79
CA MET A 106 17.46 14.39 -13.02
C MET A 106 18.84 14.57 -13.67
N GLN A 107 19.43 13.50 -14.23
CA GLN A 107 20.70 13.56 -14.95
C GLN A 107 20.67 14.52 -16.15
N VAL A 108 19.49 14.74 -16.76
CA VAL A 108 19.31 15.69 -17.87
C VAL A 108 18.70 17.03 -17.42
N GLY A 109 18.67 17.30 -16.11
CA GLY A 109 18.29 18.58 -15.52
C GLY A 109 16.83 18.70 -15.09
N ALA A 110 16.07 17.61 -15.02
CA ALA A 110 14.79 17.64 -14.33
C ALA A 110 15.00 17.84 -12.82
N VAL A 111 14.03 18.46 -12.17
CA VAL A 111 14.02 18.66 -10.72
C VAL A 111 12.92 17.79 -10.14
N MET A 112 13.24 17.03 -9.10
CA MET A 112 12.21 16.34 -8.31
C MET A 112 11.36 17.37 -7.58
N GLU A 113 10.08 17.07 -7.36
CA GLU A 113 9.25 17.85 -6.45
C GLU A 113 9.99 18.06 -5.11
N PRO A 114 9.92 19.25 -4.49
CA PRO A 114 10.54 19.46 -3.20
C PRO A 114 9.98 18.52 -2.12
N ALA A 115 10.88 17.99 -1.28
CA ALA A 115 10.52 17.18 -0.13
C ALA A 115 9.80 18.03 0.96
N PRO A 116 8.97 17.40 1.83
CA PRO A 116 8.67 15.97 1.88
C PRO A 116 7.50 15.58 0.97
N HIS A 117 7.67 14.48 0.22
CA HIS A 117 6.60 13.80 -0.47
C HIS A 117 5.70 13.07 0.53
N ALA A 118 4.42 12.97 0.20
CA ALA A 118 3.48 12.19 0.98
C ALA A 118 3.86 10.70 0.91
N PRO A 119 4.02 10.01 2.06
CA PRO A 119 4.23 8.57 2.06
C PRO A 119 2.97 7.88 1.52
N MET A 120 3.09 7.37 0.31
CA MET A 120 2.06 6.53 -0.34
C MET A 120 2.35 5.06 -0.01
N SER A 121 2.53 4.75 1.27
CA SER A 121 2.71 3.37 1.72
C SER A 121 1.44 2.57 1.43
N HIS A 122 1.60 1.32 0.99
CA HIS A 122 0.48 0.41 0.82
C HIS A 122 0.59 -0.72 1.83
N ALA A 123 -0.47 -0.93 2.60
CA ALA A 123 -0.61 -2.06 3.50
C ALA A 123 -2.07 -2.54 3.46
N THR A 124 -2.26 -3.83 3.65
CA THR A 124 -3.57 -4.44 3.90
C THR A 124 -3.59 -5.01 5.31
N VAL A 125 -4.69 -4.84 6.04
CA VAL A 125 -4.77 -5.30 7.43
C VAL A 125 -5.70 -6.50 7.54
N GLY A 126 -5.16 -7.62 8.00
CA GLY A 126 -5.94 -8.83 8.26
C GLY A 126 -6.65 -9.40 7.04
N ALA A 127 -7.67 -10.22 7.31
CA ALA A 127 -8.40 -10.98 6.30
C ALA A 127 -9.29 -10.13 5.39
N SER A 128 -9.76 -8.97 5.86
CA SER A 128 -10.67 -8.10 5.10
C SER A 128 -9.93 -6.93 4.42
N GLY A 129 -8.60 -6.94 4.43
CA GLY A 129 -7.78 -5.95 3.73
C GLY A 129 -7.99 -4.53 4.26
N THR A 130 -8.45 -3.63 3.38
CA THR A 130 -8.63 -2.22 3.73
C THR A 130 -9.95 -1.94 4.43
N ASN A 131 -10.90 -2.88 4.47
CA ASN A 131 -12.22 -2.65 5.06
C ASN A 131 -12.15 -2.10 6.49
N ALA A 132 -13.05 -1.17 6.78
CA ALA A 132 -13.06 -0.31 7.96
C ALA A 132 -13.49 -1.02 9.26
N PHE A 133 -13.23 -2.32 9.42
CA PHE A 133 -13.39 -2.99 10.72
C PHE A 133 -12.41 -2.43 11.75
N LEU A 134 -12.75 -2.55 13.04
CA LEU A 134 -11.94 -2.06 14.16
C LEU A 134 -10.49 -2.55 14.02
N ARG A 135 -9.53 -1.65 14.25
CA ARG A 135 -8.12 -2.00 14.27
C ARG A 135 -7.51 -1.66 15.62
N VAL A 136 -6.74 -2.59 16.16
CA VAL A 136 -6.01 -2.41 17.40
C VAL A 136 -4.53 -2.72 17.24
N ASN A 137 -3.67 -2.01 17.95
CA ASN A 137 -2.24 -2.30 18.00
C ASN A 137 -1.94 -3.49 18.93
N ILE A 138 -0.66 -3.86 19.09
CA ILE A 138 -0.24 -4.95 19.98
C ILE A 138 -0.47 -4.65 21.47
N ASP A 139 -0.74 -3.40 21.84
CA ASP A 139 -1.10 -3.00 23.20
C ASP A 139 -2.62 -3.09 23.45
N GLY A 140 -3.40 -3.48 22.44
CA GLY A 140 -4.86 -3.63 22.52
C GLY A 140 -5.61 -2.31 22.38
N GLU A 141 -4.95 -1.24 21.92
CA GLU A 141 -5.52 0.09 21.77
C GLU A 141 -5.96 0.34 20.32
N ARG A 142 -7.11 1.00 20.15
CA ARG A 142 -7.48 1.60 18.87
C ARG A 142 -6.56 2.79 18.59
N TYR A 143 -6.11 2.96 17.35
CA TYR A 143 -5.09 3.95 17.01
C TYR A 143 -5.42 4.84 15.80
N GLU A 144 -6.50 4.56 15.09
CA GLU A 144 -6.86 5.31 13.88
C GLU A 144 -8.37 5.37 13.63
N ASN A 145 -8.75 6.25 12.71
CA ASN A 145 -10.01 6.13 11.99
C ASN A 145 -9.85 5.05 10.91
N GLU A 146 -10.57 3.93 11.02
CA GLU A 146 -10.45 2.83 10.06
C GLU A 146 -11.17 3.13 8.73
N ASP A 147 -11.92 4.24 8.69
CA ASP A 147 -12.58 4.77 7.51
C ASP A 147 -11.72 5.82 6.77
N VAL A 148 -10.48 5.44 6.45
CA VAL A 148 -9.54 6.29 5.69
C VAL A 148 -8.99 5.53 4.48
N PRO A 149 -8.48 6.24 3.45
CA PRO A 149 -7.83 5.59 2.32
C PRO A 149 -6.69 4.66 2.77
N ALA A 150 -6.46 3.59 1.98
CA ALA A 150 -5.46 2.55 2.29
C ALA A 150 -4.08 3.13 2.66
N GLN A 151 -3.67 4.21 2.00
CA GLN A 151 -2.39 4.87 2.26
C GLN A 151 -2.34 5.55 3.62
N SER A 152 -3.43 6.21 4.02
CA SER A 152 -3.53 6.83 5.35
C SER A 152 -3.49 5.77 6.44
N SER A 153 -4.19 4.64 6.22
CA SER A 153 -4.14 3.52 7.16
C SER A 153 -2.76 2.88 7.25
N ALA A 154 -2.10 2.65 6.10
CA ALA A 154 -0.74 2.12 6.08
C ALA A 154 0.23 3.03 6.85
N ASN A 155 0.09 4.34 6.71
CA ASN A 155 0.88 5.33 7.44
C ASN A 155 0.64 5.32 8.96
N SER A 156 -0.57 4.99 9.41
CA SER A 156 -0.87 4.83 10.83
C SER A 156 -0.32 3.50 11.37
N LEU A 157 -0.45 2.42 10.60
CA LEU A 157 0.02 1.07 10.96
C LEU A 157 1.52 1.05 11.20
N ILE A 158 2.30 1.66 10.32
CA ILE A 158 3.78 1.64 10.39
C ILE A 158 4.31 2.39 11.62
N ARG A 159 3.47 3.21 12.26
CA ARG A 159 3.78 3.94 13.50
C ARG A 159 3.36 3.17 14.75
N GLN A 160 2.69 2.02 14.60
CA GLN A 160 2.28 1.21 15.75
C GLN A 160 3.44 0.38 16.28
N PRO A 161 3.46 0.08 17.59
CA PRO A 161 4.47 -0.76 18.21
C PRO A 161 4.63 -2.10 17.47
N GLY A 162 5.87 -2.44 17.13
CA GLY A 162 6.20 -3.64 16.38
C GLY A 162 5.69 -3.68 14.93
N LYS A 163 5.15 -2.58 14.38
CA LYS A 163 4.54 -2.50 13.03
C LYS A 163 3.49 -3.60 12.80
N ARG A 164 2.81 -4.00 13.88
CA ARG A 164 1.84 -5.10 13.92
C ARG A 164 0.54 -4.60 14.52
N VAL A 165 -0.56 -4.96 13.87
CA VAL A 165 -1.92 -4.57 14.27
C VAL A 165 -2.86 -5.73 13.97
N TRP A 166 -3.98 -5.76 14.66
CA TRP A 166 -5.07 -6.70 14.45
C TRP A 166 -6.28 -6.00 13.85
N GLN A 167 -6.96 -6.67 12.93
CA GLN A 167 -8.33 -6.32 12.54
C GLN A 167 -9.29 -7.16 13.38
N VAL A 168 -10.30 -6.54 13.97
CA VAL A 168 -11.23 -7.15 14.93
C VAL A 168 -12.66 -6.94 14.46
N PHE A 169 -13.43 -8.02 14.47
CA PHE A 169 -14.85 -8.06 14.15
C PHE A 169 -15.50 -9.26 14.85
N ASP A 170 -16.83 -9.22 14.97
CA ASP A 170 -17.66 -10.23 15.62
C ASP A 170 -18.46 -11.05 14.58
N SER A 171 -19.42 -11.86 15.05
CA SER A 171 -20.16 -12.79 14.19
C SER A 171 -21.03 -12.14 13.13
N LYS A 172 -21.34 -10.84 13.23
CA LYS A 172 -22.11 -10.07 12.24
C LYS A 172 -21.24 -9.44 11.15
N TRP A 173 -19.96 -9.80 11.07
CA TRP A 173 -19.03 -9.20 10.10
C TRP A 173 -19.49 -9.31 8.64
N GLU A 174 -20.23 -10.36 8.28
CA GLU A 174 -20.76 -10.53 6.92
C GLU A 174 -21.78 -9.43 6.57
N ASP A 175 -22.66 -9.12 7.50
CA ASP A 175 -23.65 -8.05 7.37
C ASP A 175 -22.97 -6.66 7.36
N ASP A 176 -21.99 -6.49 8.25
CA ASP A 176 -21.24 -5.24 8.37
C ASP A 176 -20.37 -4.95 7.13
N LEU A 177 -19.88 -5.97 6.43
CA LEU A 177 -18.91 -5.84 5.35
C LEU A 177 -19.37 -4.87 4.25
N ALA A 178 -20.66 -4.88 3.91
CA ALA A 178 -21.25 -3.99 2.92
C ALA A 178 -21.08 -2.50 3.28
N LEU A 179 -21.03 -2.19 4.57
CA LEU A 179 -20.82 -0.85 5.11
C LEU A 179 -19.34 -0.48 5.14
N MET A 180 -18.45 -1.46 5.36
CA MET A 180 -17.02 -1.25 5.66
C MET A 180 -16.12 -0.96 4.46
N GLY A 181 -16.65 -0.95 3.23
CA GLY A 181 -15.87 -0.73 2.00
C GLY A 181 -15.10 0.59 1.98
N VAL A 182 -13.76 0.53 1.96
CA VAL A 182 -12.88 1.70 1.83
C VAL A 182 -11.72 1.44 0.88
N GLY A 183 -11.25 2.52 0.24
CA GLY A 183 -10.16 2.47 -0.73
C GLY A 183 -10.63 2.02 -2.12
N LEU A 184 -9.99 2.56 -3.17
CA LEU A 184 -10.22 2.24 -4.60
C LEU A 184 -11.68 2.32 -5.10
N GLY A 185 -12.60 2.90 -4.33
CA GLY A 185 -14.01 3.04 -4.69
C GLY A 185 -14.80 1.73 -4.65
N THR A 186 -14.31 0.69 -3.96
CA THR A 186 -14.95 -0.63 -3.95
C THR A 186 -15.71 -0.88 -2.64
N HIS A 187 -16.96 -1.35 -2.77
CA HIS A 187 -17.70 -1.98 -1.67
C HIS A 187 -17.53 -3.49 -1.78
N SER A 188 -16.97 -4.11 -0.74
CA SER A 188 -16.85 -5.56 -0.68
C SER A 188 -18.18 -6.18 -0.27
N GLN A 189 -18.49 -7.33 -0.87
CA GLN A 189 -19.54 -8.24 -0.41
C GLN A 189 -18.87 -9.56 -0.02
N PRO A 190 -19.44 -10.33 0.92
CA PRO A 190 -18.93 -11.66 1.23
C PRO A 190 -18.84 -12.49 -0.05
N ASN A 191 -17.68 -13.12 -0.26
CA ASN A 191 -17.44 -14.03 -1.37
C ASN A 191 -16.42 -15.09 -0.95
N ASP A 192 -16.30 -16.16 -1.73
CA ASP A 192 -15.46 -17.31 -1.40
C ASP A 192 -14.00 -16.93 -1.09
N VAL A 193 -13.47 -15.88 -1.73
CA VAL A 193 -12.10 -15.41 -1.48
C VAL A 193 -11.98 -14.76 -0.10
N ILE A 194 -12.91 -13.88 0.27
CA ILE A 194 -12.91 -13.21 1.58
C ILE A 194 -13.21 -14.23 2.69
N MET A 195 -14.18 -15.14 2.48
CA MET A 195 -14.51 -16.20 3.43
C MET A 195 -13.28 -17.06 3.74
N LYS A 196 -12.59 -17.53 2.68
CA LYS A 196 -11.36 -18.30 2.82
C LYS A 196 -10.26 -17.53 3.55
N GLN A 197 -10.07 -16.24 3.21
CA GLN A 197 -9.09 -15.40 3.92
C GLN A 197 -9.42 -15.24 5.40
N VAL A 198 -10.70 -15.05 5.75
CA VAL A 198 -11.14 -14.98 7.14
C VAL A 198 -10.88 -16.30 7.85
N GLU A 199 -11.14 -17.43 7.23
CA GLU A 199 -10.85 -18.74 7.82
C GLU A 199 -9.35 -18.99 8.04
N GLU A 200 -8.50 -18.63 7.07
CA GLU A 200 -7.06 -18.91 7.10
C GLU A 200 -6.26 -17.91 7.94
N MET A 201 -6.70 -16.66 8.04
CA MET A 201 -5.91 -15.55 8.62
C MET A 201 -6.44 -15.02 9.95
N THR A 202 -7.47 -15.62 10.55
CA THR A 202 -8.05 -15.14 11.81
C THR A 202 -7.93 -16.13 12.96
N VAL A 203 -7.83 -15.59 14.17
CA VAL A 203 -8.03 -16.33 15.41
C VAL A 203 -9.41 -16.01 15.98
N LYS A 204 -10.13 -17.04 16.44
CA LYS A 204 -11.51 -16.91 16.97
C LYS A 204 -11.59 -17.31 18.44
N ALA A 205 -12.42 -16.64 19.22
CA ALA A 205 -12.71 -17.01 20.61
C ALA A 205 -14.10 -16.53 21.04
N ASP A 206 -14.71 -17.22 22.01
CA ASP A 206 -16.09 -16.94 22.46
C ASP A 206 -16.20 -15.74 23.42
N THR A 207 -15.06 -15.21 23.90
CA THR A 207 -15.05 -14.03 24.79
C THR A 207 -13.89 -13.11 24.44
N ILE A 208 -14.06 -11.82 24.73
CA ILE A 208 -13.04 -10.77 24.52
C ILE A 208 -11.75 -11.10 25.26
N GLU A 209 -11.83 -11.63 26.48
CA GLU A 209 -10.64 -12.01 27.27
C GLU A 209 -9.88 -13.18 26.65
N LYS A 210 -10.59 -14.18 26.12
CA LYS A 210 -9.95 -15.31 25.41
C LYS A 210 -9.35 -14.84 24.09
N LEU A 211 -10.02 -13.94 23.37
CA LEU A 211 -9.53 -13.37 22.12
C LEU A 211 -8.24 -12.56 22.36
N ALA A 212 -8.23 -11.69 23.37
CA ALA A 212 -7.03 -10.93 23.75
C ALA A 212 -5.82 -11.83 24.02
N ARG A 213 -6.02 -12.94 24.74
CA ARG A 213 -4.94 -13.92 25.00
C ARG A 213 -4.44 -14.59 23.72
N LYS A 214 -5.32 -14.91 22.76
CA LYS A 214 -4.94 -15.47 21.45
C LYS A 214 -4.21 -14.45 20.56
N MET A 215 -4.60 -13.18 20.65
CA MET A 215 -3.96 -12.07 19.94
C MET A 215 -2.63 -11.63 20.60
N GLU A 216 -2.35 -12.15 21.79
CA GLU A 216 -1.20 -11.77 22.63
C GLU A 216 -1.19 -10.28 23.01
N VAL A 217 -2.38 -9.68 23.20
CA VAL A 217 -2.54 -8.28 23.63
C VAL A 217 -2.98 -8.19 25.11
N PRO A 218 -2.70 -7.07 25.81
CA PRO A 218 -3.15 -6.85 27.17
C PRO A 218 -4.68 -6.95 27.31
N VAL A 219 -5.15 -7.91 28.12
CA VAL A 219 -6.58 -8.24 28.27
C VAL A 219 -7.41 -7.03 28.72
N ASN A 220 -6.94 -6.29 29.73
CA ASN A 220 -7.68 -5.17 30.30
C ASN A 220 -7.76 -3.99 29.32
N THR A 221 -6.67 -3.68 28.63
CA THR A 221 -6.62 -2.62 27.62
C THR A 221 -7.53 -2.93 26.44
N PHE A 222 -7.44 -4.15 25.90
CA PHE A 222 -8.29 -4.56 24.79
C PHE A 222 -9.77 -4.54 25.15
N LYS A 223 -10.13 -5.03 26.35
CA LYS A 223 -11.51 -4.97 26.83
C LYS A 223 -12.02 -3.54 26.94
N ALA A 224 -11.21 -2.62 27.46
CA ALA A 224 -11.57 -1.21 27.53
C ALA A 224 -11.77 -0.59 26.12
N THR A 225 -10.95 -0.98 25.14
CA THR A 225 -11.13 -0.59 23.73
C THR A 225 -12.46 -1.09 23.17
N ILE A 226 -12.83 -2.34 23.44
CA ILE A 226 -14.11 -2.93 23.00
C ILE A 226 -15.30 -2.25 23.67
N ASP A 227 -15.23 -2.01 24.99
CA ASP A 227 -16.29 -1.28 25.71
C ASP A 227 -16.46 0.14 25.16
N ARG A 228 -15.35 0.81 24.85
CA ARG A 228 -15.35 2.17 24.28
C ARG A 228 -15.95 2.20 22.88
N ILE A 229 -15.53 1.34 21.96
CA ILE A 229 -16.10 1.34 20.59
C ILE A 229 -17.60 1.00 20.62
N ASN A 230 -18.02 0.10 21.51
CA ASN A 230 -19.43 -0.24 21.70
C ASN A 230 -20.25 0.93 22.22
N GLN A 231 -19.70 1.75 23.12
CA GLN A 231 -20.33 2.99 23.56
C GLN A 231 -20.47 3.99 22.41
N LEU A 232 -19.41 4.18 21.62
CA LEU A 232 -19.40 5.11 20.48
C LEU A 232 -20.38 4.69 19.39
N ALA A 233 -20.45 3.39 19.07
CA ALA A 233 -21.40 2.83 18.12
C ALA A 233 -22.85 3.05 18.55
N LYS A 234 -23.18 2.77 19.81
CA LYS A 234 -24.52 3.03 20.36
C LYS A 234 -24.90 4.51 20.36
N MET A 235 -23.91 5.40 20.50
CA MET A 235 -24.09 6.85 20.40
C MET A 235 -24.21 7.34 18.95
N GLY A 236 -23.83 6.52 17.96
CA GLY A 236 -23.80 6.90 16.55
C GLY A 236 -22.77 7.97 16.23
N LYS A 237 -21.74 8.14 17.07
CA LYS A 237 -20.70 9.17 16.89
C LYS A 237 -19.38 8.71 17.45
N ASP A 238 -18.36 8.66 16.59
CA ASP A 238 -16.99 8.40 17.01
C ASP A 238 -16.33 9.71 17.47
N LEU A 239 -16.22 9.89 18.78
CA LEU A 239 -15.58 11.05 19.40
C LEU A 239 -14.05 10.92 19.47
N ASP A 240 -13.51 9.72 19.22
CA ASP A 240 -12.07 9.46 19.39
C ASP A 240 -11.34 9.72 18.06
N TYR A 241 -11.89 9.24 16.94
CA TYR A 241 -11.24 9.32 15.62
C TYR A 241 -12.13 9.81 14.47
N GLY A 242 -13.40 10.12 14.73
CA GLY A 242 -14.30 10.69 13.72
C GLY A 242 -14.72 9.72 12.60
N LYS A 243 -14.70 8.42 12.84
CA LYS A 243 -15.27 7.41 11.93
C LYS A 243 -16.75 7.70 11.67
N ARG A 244 -17.17 7.54 10.41
CA ARG A 244 -18.56 7.80 10.00
C ARG A 244 -19.53 6.84 10.72
N ALA A 245 -20.70 7.36 11.10
CA ALA A 245 -21.67 6.64 11.92
C ALA A 245 -22.22 5.37 11.24
N ASP A 246 -22.37 5.39 9.91
CA ASP A 246 -22.80 4.24 9.10
C ASP A 246 -21.78 3.09 9.05
N ARG A 247 -20.54 3.33 9.50
CA ARG A 247 -19.46 2.34 9.59
C ARG A 247 -19.07 2.03 11.04
N LEU A 248 -19.81 2.56 12.00
CA LEU A 248 -19.50 2.45 13.42
C LEU A 248 -20.45 1.44 14.07
N THR A 249 -20.05 0.17 14.02
CA THR A 249 -20.82 -0.95 14.57
C THR A 249 -20.23 -1.42 15.90
N THR A 250 -21.05 -2.10 16.71
CA THR A 250 -20.55 -2.77 17.93
C THR A 250 -19.66 -3.94 17.58
N VAL A 251 -18.89 -4.44 18.53
CA VAL A 251 -18.08 -5.67 18.45
C VAL A 251 -18.33 -6.52 19.68
#